data_AF-A0A518DST5-F1
#
_entry.id   AF-A0A518DST5-F1
#
_cell.length_a   1.000
_cell.length_b   1.000
_cell.length_c   1.000
_cell.angle_alpha   90.00
_cell.angle_beta   90.00
_cell.angle_gamma   90.00
#
_symmetry.space_group_name_H-M   'P 1'
#
loop_
_entity.id
_entity.type
_entity.pdbx_description
1 polymer ?
#
loop_
_entity_poly.entity_id
_entity_poly.type
_entity_poly.pdbx_seq_one_letter_code
_entity_poly.pdbx_strand_id
1 'polypeptide(L)'
;MKVMVIVKATPDSEAGNLPSQELLAEMGQYNQELVQAGIMLAGEGLHPTSRGYRVRFSGKNRTVTQGPFTETNELIAGYWLWQVKSMEDAIEWVKRCPNPMLVDSDIEIRQVFAMEDFAEMDPSGEIRAAEQEMLDEVARYQLEPPRFENGRELLIAGEQNSYTQDTRSQIPAQWERFTPLLPGRQGTEAYGVCWSDDPTCGFEYLSGVEVSNADSLPEGTSHVRLPAQRYAVFTHPGHVSGLAQTLDAIWKKWLPNSSHQAAKAPFFERYTDDFVPETGEGGVEIWIPLQA
;
A
#
# COMPACT_ATOMS: atom_id res chain seq x y z
N MET A 1 1.22 23.23 0.02
CA MET A 1 2.48 23.08 -0.74
C MET A 1 3.32 22.00 -0.09
N LYS A 2 4.17 21.32 -0.85
CA LYS A 2 5.12 20.33 -0.32
C LYS A 2 6.45 21.00 0.02
N VAL A 3 7.01 20.69 1.18
CA VAL A 3 8.36 21.12 1.58
C VAL A 3 9.17 19.93 2.08
N MET A 4 10.47 19.95 1.78
CA MET A 4 11.47 19.09 2.37
C MET A 4 12.11 19.84 3.55
N VAL A 5 12.04 19.25 4.73
CA VAL A 5 12.67 19.75 5.95
C VAL A 5 13.89 18.87 6.21
N ILE A 6 15.08 19.44 6.15
CA ILE A 6 16.34 18.74 6.08
C ILE A 6 17.09 18.96 7.39
N VAL A 7 17.37 17.87 8.11
CA VAL A 7 18.19 17.91 9.31
C VAL A 7 19.65 17.85 8.90
N LYS A 8 20.42 18.92 9.18
CA LYS A 8 21.84 18.99 8.82
C LYS A 8 22.66 18.11 9.77
N ALA A 9 23.62 17.38 9.22
CA ALA A 9 24.46 16.49 10.01
C ALA A 9 25.43 17.28 10.90
N THR A 10 25.85 16.64 11.99
CA THR A 10 26.87 17.14 12.92
C THR A 10 28.03 16.14 12.98
N PRO A 11 29.19 16.54 13.54
CA PRO A 11 30.29 15.59 13.77
C PRO A 11 29.85 14.36 14.60
N ASP A 12 28.93 14.56 15.55
CA ASP A 12 28.41 13.47 16.39
C ASP A 12 27.53 12.50 15.60
N SER A 13 26.64 13.01 14.75
CA SER A 13 25.80 12.13 13.91
C SER A 13 26.65 11.37 12.90
N GLU A 14 27.66 12.01 12.29
CA GLU A 14 28.57 11.36 11.34
C GLU A 14 29.51 10.35 12.00
N ALA A 15 29.79 10.49 13.30
CA ALA A 15 30.47 9.46 14.09
C ALA A 15 29.59 8.22 14.36
N GLY A 16 28.29 8.29 14.04
CA GLY A 16 27.33 7.21 14.26
C GLY A 16 26.81 7.14 15.70
N ASN A 17 26.94 8.23 16.46
CA ASN A 17 26.36 8.32 17.79
C ASN A 17 24.83 8.35 17.68
N LEU A 18 24.17 7.52 18.48
CA LEU A 18 22.72 7.45 18.51
C LEU A 18 22.15 8.45 19.51
N PRO A 19 20.94 8.99 19.25
CA PRO A 19 20.24 9.84 20.21
C PRO A 19 19.91 9.08 21.49
N SER A 20 19.70 9.81 22.59
CA SER A 20 19.22 9.23 23.84
C SER A 20 17.78 8.70 23.70
N GLN A 21 17.38 7.81 24.60
CA GLN A 21 15.99 7.31 24.64
C GLN A 21 14.98 8.44 24.88
N GLU A 22 15.34 9.43 25.67
CA GLU A 22 14.50 10.61 25.96
C GLU A 22 14.28 11.44 24.69
N LEU A 23 15.36 11.77 23.95
CA LEU A 23 15.24 12.51 22.69
C LEU A 23 14.45 11.73 21.63
N LEU A 24 14.61 10.40 21.56
CA LEU A 24 13.80 9.55 20.68
C LEU A 24 12.31 9.61 21.03
N ALA A 25 11.96 9.63 22.32
CA ALA A 25 10.58 9.71 22.78
C ALA A 25 9.96 11.09 22.49
N GLU A 26 10.68 12.17 22.77
CA GLU A 26 10.24 13.54 22.47
C GLU A 26 10.03 13.76 20.97
N MET A 27 10.98 13.30 20.15
CA MET A 27 10.88 13.37 18.70
C MET A 27 9.73 12.50 18.17
N GLY A 28 9.53 11.32 18.76
CA GLY A 28 8.39 10.44 18.45
C GLY A 28 7.04 11.11 18.72
N GLN A 29 6.91 11.80 19.86
CA GLN A 29 5.72 12.57 20.20
C GLN A 29 5.50 13.74 19.23
N TYR A 30 6.55 14.50 18.92
CA TYR A 30 6.48 15.59 17.94
C TYR A 30 6.06 15.09 16.54
N ASN A 31 6.61 13.97 16.08
CA ASN A 31 6.20 13.33 14.83
C ASN A 31 4.72 12.91 14.86
N GLN A 32 4.23 12.39 15.99
CA GLN A 32 2.81 12.04 16.14
C GLN A 32 1.90 13.26 16.02
N GLU A 33 2.31 14.41 16.56
CA GLU A 33 1.57 15.68 16.39
C GLU A 33 1.52 16.11 14.92
N LEU A 34 2.62 15.99 14.17
CA LEU A 34 2.66 16.30 12.75
C LEU A 34 1.75 15.38 11.92
N VAL A 35 1.73 14.08 12.25
CA VAL A 35 0.84 13.11 11.59
C VAL A 35 -0.63 13.43 11.89
N GLN A 36 -0.97 13.67 13.16
CA GLN A 36 -2.34 14.03 13.56
C GLN A 36 -2.82 15.33 12.92
N ALA A 37 -1.91 16.28 12.67
CA ALA A 37 -2.19 17.51 11.96
C ALA A 37 -2.31 17.33 10.42
N GLY A 38 -2.03 16.13 9.89
CA GLY A 38 -2.03 15.85 8.46
C GLY A 38 -0.86 16.50 7.70
N ILE A 39 0.22 16.84 8.40
CA ILE A 39 1.36 17.56 7.83
C ILE A 39 2.44 16.61 7.33
N MET A 40 2.77 15.58 8.11
CA MET A 40 3.85 14.66 7.77
C MET A 40 3.43 13.68 6.66
N LEU A 41 4.09 13.76 5.50
CA LEU A 41 3.92 12.80 4.41
C LEU A 41 4.95 11.66 4.48
N ALA A 42 6.16 11.98 4.93
CA ALA A 42 7.24 11.02 5.19
C ALA A 42 8.28 11.66 6.12
N GLY A 43 9.14 10.86 6.73
CA GLY A 43 10.34 11.35 7.38
C GLY A 43 11.20 10.23 7.94
N GLU A 44 12.51 10.34 7.77
CA GLU A 44 13.45 9.28 8.12
C GLU A 44 14.81 9.86 8.52
N GLY A 45 15.51 9.15 9.42
CA GLY A 45 16.92 9.38 9.71
C GLY A 45 17.80 8.68 8.68
N LEU A 46 18.90 9.32 8.29
CA LEU A 46 19.90 8.76 7.39
C LEU A 46 21.10 8.24 8.17
N HIS A 47 21.71 7.17 7.66
CA HIS A 47 22.98 6.70 8.19
C HIS A 47 24.12 7.69 7.90
N PRO A 48 25.20 7.66 8.71
CA PRO A 48 26.40 8.45 8.46
C PRO A 48 26.94 8.26 7.05
N THR A 49 27.58 9.29 6.50
CA THR A 49 28.08 9.24 5.12
C THR A 49 29.21 8.25 4.90
N SER A 50 29.83 7.72 5.96
CA SER A 50 30.72 6.56 5.89
C SER A 50 30.06 5.30 5.28
N ARG A 51 28.73 5.22 5.29
CA ARG A 51 27.91 4.20 4.60
C ARG A 51 27.31 4.69 3.28
N GLY A 52 27.58 5.94 2.90
CA GLY A 52 27.04 6.59 1.72
C GLY A 52 27.93 6.50 0.49
N TYR A 53 27.31 6.66 -0.67
CA TYR A 53 27.98 6.73 -1.96
C TYR A 53 27.52 7.98 -2.72
N ARG A 54 28.44 8.70 -3.35
CA ARG A 54 28.16 9.79 -4.29
C ARG A 54 28.48 9.34 -5.70
N VAL A 55 27.58 9.60 -6.64
CA VAL A 55 27.80 9.37 -8.07
C VAL A 55 27.97 10.72 -8.74
N ARG A 56 29.19 11.03 -9.21
CA ARG A 56 29.46 12.24 -10.00
C ARG A 56 29.16 11.99 -11.46
N PHE A 57 28.37 12.88 -12.04
CA PHE A 57 28.04 12.90 -13.46
C PHE A 57 28.93 13.91 -14.18
N SER A 58 29.61 13.50 -15.25
CA SER A 58 30.39 14.39 -16.12
C SER A 58 30.17 13.99 -17.58
N GLY A 59 29.27 14.68 -18.28
CA GLY A 59 28.80 14.26 -19.59
C GLY A 59 28.15 12.87 -19.53
N LYS A 60 28.71 11.89 -20.25
CA LYS A 60 28.29 10.47 -20.19
C LYS A 60 28.97 9.66 -19.07
N ASN A 61 30.02 10.20 -18.45
CA ASN A 61 30.77 9.49 -17.42
C ASN A 61 30.06 9.50 -16.07
N ARG A 62 30.18 8.39 -15.32
CA ARG A 62 29.64 8.20 -13.96
C ARG A 62 30.78 7.71 -13.07
N THR A 63 31.14 8.47 -12.03
CA THR A 63 32.18 8.08 -11.07
C THR A 63 31.57 7.91 -9.69
N VAL A 64 31.81 6.77 -9.05
CA VAL A 64 31.31 6.48 -7.70
C VAL A 64 32.39 6.80 -6.67
N THR A 65 32.02 7.47 -5.59
CA THR A 65 32.89 7.76 -4.44
C THR A 65 32.17 7.33 -3.18
N GLN A 66 32.79 6.42 -2.42
CA GLN A 66 32.32 6.06 -1.08
C GLN A 66 32.74 7.15 -0.10
N GLY A 67 31.88 7.45 0.88
CA GLY A 67 32.23 8.39 1.95
C GLY A 67 33.29 7.86 2.93
N PRO A 68 33.55 8.58 4.04
CA PRO A 68 32.82 9.76 4.51
C PRO A 68 33.05 11.01 3.64
N PHE A 69 32.12 11.95 3.69
CA PHE A 69 32.23 13.24 3.02
C PHE A 69 32.68 14.33 4.01
N THR A 70 33.46 15.31 3.56
CA THR A 70 34.21 16.21 4.45
C THR A 70 33.40 17.40 4.99
N GLU A 71 32.50 17.96 4.19
CA GLU A 71 31.74 19.16 4.54
C GLU A 71 30.56 18.84 5.46
N THR A 72 30.82 18.52 6.73
CA THR A 72 29.84 17.93 7.67
C THR A 72 28.55 18.75 7.77
N ASN A 73 28.65 20.08 7.88
CA ASN A 73 27.49 20.97 7.97
C ASN A 73 26.68 21.07 6.66
N GLU A 74 27.17 20.52 5.56
CA GLU A 74 26.45 20.40 4.30
C GLU A 74 25.81 19.02 4.10
N LEU A 75 26.10 18.07 4.99
CA LEU A 75 25.53 16.73 4.96
C LEU A 75 24.16 16.70 5.62
N ILE A 76 23.40 15.66 5.30
CA ILE A 76 22.02 15.48 5.74
C ILE A 76 21.98 14.26 6.65
N ALA A 77 21.52 14.43 7.88
CA ALA A 77 21.33 13.36 8.85
C ALA A 77 19.89 12.81 8.86
N GLY A 78 18.95 13.50 8.22
CA GLY A 78 17.57 13.07 8.15
C GLY A 78 16.71 14.08 7.39
N TYR A 79 15.46 13.71 7.14
CA TYR A 79 14.52 14.61 6.51
C TYR A 79 13.10 14.36 6.98
N TRP A 80 12.25 15.35 6.76
CA TRP A 80 10.81 15.19 6.65
C TRP A 80 10.30 15.74 5.32
N LEU A 81 9.29 15.09 4.76
CA LEU A 81 8.48 15.63 3.69
C LEU A 81 7.14 16.08 4.28
N TRP A 82 6.85 17.38 4.22
CA TRP A 82 5.63 17.95 4.80
C TRP A 82 4.71 18.53 3.74
N GLN A 83 3.40 18.40 3.98
CA GLN A 83 2.34 19.17 3.34
C GLN A 83 1.90 20.30 4.27
N VAL A 84 2.21 21.54 3.90
CA VAL A 84 1.94 22.75 4.72
C VAL A 84 1.11 23.78 3.95
N LYS A 85 0.53 24.74 4.67
CA LYS A 85 -0.24 25.82 4.03
C LYS A 85 0.66 26.88 3.41
N SER A 86 1.79 27.19 4.05
CA SER A 86 2.79 28.14 3.56
C SER A 86 4.18 27.84 4.13
N MET A 87 5.20 28.59 3.71
CA MET A 87 6.54 28.49 4.28
C MET A 87 6.57 28.96 5.74
N GLU A 88 5.80 29.99 6.09
CA GLU A 88 5.66 30.49 7.46
C GLU A 88 5.06 29.41 8.36
N ASP A 89 4.03 28.69 7.89
CA ASP A 89 3.44 27.55 8.59
C ASP A 89 4.52 26.47 8.87
N ALA A 90 5.32 26.11 7.86
CA ALA A 90 6.44 25.16 8.06
C ALA A 90 7.44 25.65 9.11
N ILE A 91 7.81 26.93 9.09
CA ILE A 91 8.74 27.52 10.06
C ILE A 91 8.17 27.44 11.49
N GLU A 92 6.88 27.75 11.67
CA GLU A 92 6.23 27.66 12.98
C GLU A 92 6.17 26.22 13.50
N TRP A 93 6.01 25.23 12.62
CA TRP A 93 6.17 23.82 12.99
C TRP A 93 7.60 23.47 13.39
N VAL A 94 8.60 23.84 12.58
CA VAL A 94 10.02 23.58 12.90
C VAL A 94 10.42 24.18 14.25
N LYS A 95 9.92 25.37 14.62
CA LYS A 95 10.22 25.99 15.94
C LYS A 95 9.73 25.17 17.14
N ARG A 96 8.78 24.25 16.94
CA ARG A 96 8.28 23.34 17.99
C ARG A 96 9.08 22.03 18.06
N CYS A 97 9.90 21.75 17.05
CA CYS A 97 10.70 20.54 16.97
C CYS A 97 11.72 20.50 18.12
N PRO A 98 11.82 19.39 18.87
CA PRO A 98 12.97 19.15 19.74
C PRO A 98 14.26 19.25 18.93
N ASN A 99 15.35 19.75 19.51
CA ASN A 99 16.63 19.82 18.78
C ASN A 99 17.01 18.38 18.34
N PRO A 100 17.10 18.10 17.03
CA PRO A 100 17.32 16.73 16.56
C PRO A 100 18.74 16.22 16.86
N MET A 101 19.64 17.08 17.33
CA MET A 101 21.03 16.78 17.64
C MET A 101 21.35 17.09 19.11
N LEU A 102 22.38 16.44 19.64
CA LEU A 102 22.88 16.68 21.01
C LEU A 102 23.67 18.01 21.14
N VAL A 103 23.87 18.70 20.03
CA VAL A 103 24.64 19.95 19.89
C VAL A 103 23.85 20.97 19.07
N ASP A 104 24.37 22.19 18.93
CA ASP A 104 23.82 23.19 18.01
C ASP A 104 23.68 22.58 16.61
N SER A 105 22.49 22.71 16.02
CA SER A 105 22.17 22.12 14.73
C SER A 105 21.23 22.98 13.90
N ASP A 106 21.28 22.76 12.60
CA ASP A 106 20.48 23.49 11.63
C ASP A 106 19.40 22.57 11.01
N ILE A 107 18.22 23.14 10.80
CA ILE A 107 17.17 22.58 9.96
C ILE A 107 16.98 23.49 8.76
N GLU A 108 17.12 22.95 7.56
CA GLU A 108 16.95 23.64 6.29
C GLU A 108 15.58 23.28 5.69
N ILE A 109 14.74 24.26 5.37
CA ILE A 109 13.42 24.03 4.76
C ILE A 109 13.46 24.47 3.30
N ARG A 110 13.08 23.58 2.38
CA ARG A 110 13.01 23.86 0.95
C ARG A 110 11.69 23.44 0.36
N GLN A 111 11.13 24.28 -0.50
CA GLN A 111 9.97 23.90 -1.28
C GLN A 111 10.32 22.78 -2.27
N VAL A 112 9.42 21.81 -2.38
CA VAL A 112 9.46 20.75 -3.39
C VAL A 112 8.71 21.27 -4.61
N PHE A 113 9.30 21.12 -5.80
CA PHE A 113 8.63 21.46 -7.04
C PHE A 113 7.33 20.68 -7.20
N ALA A 114 6.30 21.36 -7.68
CA ALA A 114 5.05 20.75 -8.11
C ALA A 114 4.97 20.77 -9.64
N MET A 115 4.10 19.94 -10.22
CA MET A 115 3.95 19.87 -11.67
C MET A 115 3.50 21.20 -12.29
N GLU A 116 2.78 22.00 -11.51
CA GLU A 116 2.32 23.33 -11.87
C GLU A 116 3.49 24.30 -12.09
N ASP A 117 4.60 24.12 -11.37
CA ASP A 117 5.79 24.96 -11.51
C ASP A 117 6.47 24.80 -12.88
N PHE A 118 6.20 23.68 -13.58
CA PHE A 118 6.73 23.38 -14.90
C PHE A 118 5.73 23.62 -16.03
N ALA A 119 4.53 24.13 -15.75
CA ALA A 119 3.44 24.24 -16.73
C ALA A 119 3.83 25.06 -17.99
N GLU A 120 4.68 26.08 -17.86
CA GLU A 120 5.16 26.87 -18.99
C GLU A 120 6.12 26.11 -19.90
N MET A 121 6.83 25.11 -19.37
CA MET A 121 7.81 24.29 -20.10
C MET A 121 7.18 23.05 -20.75
N ASP A 122 5.94 22.71 -20.38
CA ASP A 122 5.13 21.63 -20.93
C ASP A 122 3.74 22.16 -21.36
N PRO A 123 3.66 22.97 -22.42
CA PRO A 123 2.41 23.61 -22.83
C PRO A 123 1.36 22.61 -23.34
N SER A 124 1.75 21.42 -23.79
CA SER A 124 0.82 20.34 -24.15
C SER A 124 0.30 19.58 -22.92
N GLY A 125 1.06 19.56 -21.82
CA GLY A 125 0.74 18.82 -20.60
C GLY A 125 1.06 17.33 -20.70
N GLU A 126 1.73 16.88 -21.76
CA GLU A 126 2.03 15.46 -22.01
C GLU A 126 3.07 14.92 -21.02
N ILE A 127 4.08 15.71 -20.66
CA ILE A 127 5.12 15.30 -19.71
C ILE A 127 4.50 15.16 -18.33
N ARG A 128 3.69 16.15 -17.91
CA ARG A 128 2.95 16.10 -16.65
C ARG A 128 2.00 14.91 -16.60
N ALA A 129 1.29 14.61 -17.68
CA ALA A 129 0.38 13.46 -17.73
C ALA A 129 1.14 12.14 -17.60
N ALA A 130 2.29 12.00 -18.27
CA ALA A 130 3.12 10.81 -18.17
C ALA A 130 3.73 10.62 -16.77
N GLU A 131 4.21 11.70 -16.14
CA GLU A 131 4.73 11.65 -14.77
C GLU A 131 3.62 11.32 -13.76
N GLN A 132 2.43 11.92 -13.92
CA GLN A 132 1.28 11.61 -13.09
C GLN A 132 0.86 10.14 -13.25
N GLU A 133 0.80 9.60 -14.46
CA GLU A 133 0.49 8.18 -14.66
C GLU A 133 1.55 7.27 -14.04
N MET A 134 2.83 7.64 -14.10
CA MET A 134 3.91 6.89 -13.43
C MET A 134 3.74 6.91 -11.91
N LEU A 135 3.42 8.06 -11.31
CA LEU A 135 3.16 8.17 -9.87
C LEU A 135 1.90 7.40 -9.47
N ASP A 136 0.86 7.50 -10.28
CA ASP A 136 -0.38 6.75 -10.09
C ASP A 136 -0.11 5.25 -10.21
N GLU A 137 0.75 4.80 -11.12
CA GLU A 137 1.18 3.41 -11.21
C GLU A 137 1.92 2.96 -9.94
N VAL A 138 2.85 3.76 -9.42
CA VAL A 138 3.55 3.46 -8.17
C VAL A 138 2.56 3.33 -7.00
N ALA A 139 1.62 4.27 -6.89
CA ALA A 139 0.58 4.28 -5.86
C ALA A 139 -0.43 3.13 -6.03
N ARG A 140 -0.82 2.82 -7.27
CA ARG A 140 -1.77 1.75 -7.65
C ARG A 140 -1.28 0.37 -7.22
N TYR A 141 0.04 0.20 -7.10
CA TYR A 141 0.67 -1.02 -6.63
C TYR A 141 1.24 -0.93 -5.21
N GLN A 142 0.88 0.11 -4.45
CA GLN A 142 1.22 0.20 -3.04
C GLN A 142 0.13 -0.48 -2.23
N LEU A 143 0.40 -1.71 -1.80
CA LEU A 143 -0.47 -2.48 -0.91
C LEU A 143 -0.07 -2.20 0.53
N GLU A 144 -1.06 -2.08 1.41
CA GLU A 144 -0.82 -2.26 2.84
C GLU A 144 -0.25 -3.67 3.09
N PRO A 145 0.64 -3.83 4.09
CA PRO A 145 1.16 -5.15 4.45
C PRO A 145 0.01 -6.12 4.77
N PRO A 146 0.01 -7.35 4.22
CA PRO A 146 -1.06 -8.29 4.50
C PRO A 146 -0.99 -8.77 5.96
N ARG A 147 -2.18 -9.00 6.53
CA ARG A 147 -2.29 -9.81 7.75
C ARG A 147 -2.17 -11.29 7.41
N PHE A 148 -1.62 -12.08 8.32
CA PHE A 148 -1.53 -13.53 8.14
C PHE A 148 -2.50 -14.23 9.09
N GLU A 149 -3.38 -15.06 8.54
CA GLU A 149 -4.40 -15.73 9.33
C GLU A 149 -4.50 -17.21 9.04
N ASN A 150 -4.84 -17.96 10.10
CA ASN A 150 -5.22 -19.36 9.97
C ASN A 150 -6.74 -19.40 9.76
N GLY A 151 -7.14 -19.55 8.51
CA GLY A 151 -8.54 -19.66 8.13
C GLY A 151 -9.13 -20.99 8.60
N ARG A 152 -10.40 -20.95 9.00
CA ARG A 152 -11.21 -22.14 9.25
C ARG A 152 -11.78 -22.67 7.93
N GLU A 153 -12.33 -23.88 7.99
CA GLU A 153 -13.11 -24.40 6.87
C GLU A 153 -14.35 -23.55 6.63
N LEU A 154 -14.64 -23.27 5.36
CA LEU A 154 -15.84 -22.56 4.90
C LEU A 154 -16.56 -23.39 3.85
N LEU A 155 -17.89 -23.38 3.89
CA LEU A 155 -18.73 -23.91 2.82
C LEU A 155 -19.48 -22.72 2.21
N ILE A 156 -19.10 -22.34 1.00
CA ILE A 156 -19.69 -21.19 0.29
C ILE A 156 -20.65 -21.73 -0.76
N ALA A 157 -21.87 -21.19 -0.79
CA ALA A 157 -22.90 -21.57 -1.76
C ALA A 157 -23.45 -20.33 -2.48
N GLY A 158 -23.77 -20.48 -3.77
CA GLY A 158 -24.33 -19.41 -4.59
C GLY A 158 -24.31 -19.68 -6.10
N GLU A 159 -24.12 -18.62 -6.88
CA GLU A 159 -24.07 -18.67 -8.34
C GLU A 159 -22.62 -18.88 -8.80
N GLN A 160 -22.37 -19.84 -9.69
CA GLN A 160 -21.06 -20.09 -10.29
C GLN A 160 -21.11 -19.82 -11.80
N ASN A 161 -20.08 -19.16 -12.33
CA ASN A 161 -19.83 -19.04 -13.77
C ASN A 161 -18.33 -19.12 -14.07
N SER A 162 -18.00 -19.50 -15.31
CA SER A 162 -16.64 -19.49 -15.84
C SER A 162 -16.33 -18.18 -16.55
N TYR A 163 -15.16 -17.60 -16.29
CA TYR A 163 -14.70 -16.34 -16.85
C TYR A 163 -13.30 -16.46 -17.48
N THR A 164 -13.02 -15.57 -18.43
CA THR A 164 -11.69 -15.32 -18.98
C THR A 164 -11.27 -13.88 -18.67
N GLN A 165 -10.06 -13.51 -19.07
CA GLN A 165 -9.63 -12.12 -18.97
C GLN A 165 -10.57 -11.14 -19.72
N ASP A 166 -11.15 -11.58 -20.83
CA ASP A 166 -12.05 -10.77 -21.67
C ASP A 166 -13.47 -10.70 -21.10
N THR A 167 -13.94 -11.76 -20.41
CA THR A 167 -15.31 -11.83 -19.90
C THR A 167 -15.43 -11.46 -18.42
N ARG A 168 -14.31 -11.27 -17.69
CA ARG A 168 -14.33 -10.92 -16.25
C ARG A 168 -15.13 -9.65 -15.93
N SER A 169 -15.29 -8.74 -16.89
CA SER A 169 -16.12 -7.53 -16.75
C SER A 169 -17.61 -7.82 -16.54
N GLN A 170 -18.04 -9.07 -16.72
CA GLN A 170 -19.41 -9.54 -16.50
C GLN A 170 -19.67 -10.01 -15.05
N ILE A 171 -18.65 -10.12 -14.20
CA ILE A 171 -18.79 -10.51 -12.79
C ILE A 171 -19.76 -9.60 -12.01
N PRO A 172 -19.75 -8.27 -12.18
CA PRO A 172 -20.74 -7.40 -11.52
C PRO A 172 -22.19 -7.79 -11.84
N ALA A 173 -22.48 -8.18 -13.08
CA ALA A 173 -23.82 -8.63 -13.46
C ALA A 173 -24.21 -9.95 -12.79
N GLN A 174 -23.24 -10.83 -12.47
CA GLN A 174 -23.50 -12.01 -11.64
C GLN A 174 -23.85 -11.60 -10.20
N TRP A 175 -23.13 -10.64 -9.62
CA TRP A 175 -23.45 -10.10 -8.30
C TRP A 175 -24.84 -9.46 -8.25
N GLU A 176 -25.26 -8.74 -9.29
CA GLU A 176 -26.60 -8.14 -9.39
C GLU A 176 -27.73 -9.20 -9.42
N ARG A 177 -27.47 -10.38 -9.98
CA ARG A 177 -28.44 -11.48 -10.03
C ARG A 177 -28.44 -12.33 -8.76
N PHE A 178 -27.32 -12.40 -8.07
CA PHE A 178 -27.14 -13.25 -6.91
C PHE A 178 -28.06 -12.82 -5.75
N THR A 179 -28.87 -13.77 -5.24
CA THR A 179 -29.73 -13.55 -4.08
C THR A 179 -29.17 -14.28 -2.86
N PRO A 180 -28.76 -13.57 -1.79
CA PRO A 180 -28.05 -14.18 -0.67
C PRO A 180 -28.98 -14.82 0.39
N LEU A 181 -30.21 -15.18 0.02
CA LEU A 181 -31.22 -15.78 0.89
C LEU A 181 -31.19 -17.31 0.79
N LEU A 182 -30.07 -17.92 1.20
CA LEU A 182 -29.88 -19.37 1.16
C LEU A 182 -30.17 -20.04 2.52
N PRO A 183 -30.76 -21.25 2.55
CA PRO A 183 -30.92 -22.04 3.77
C PRO A 183 -29.60 -22.29 4.48
N GLY A 184 -29.61 -22.18 5.80
CA GLY A 184 -28.43 -22.43 6.62
C GLY A 184 -27.32 -21.39 6.51
N ARG A 185 -27.59 -20.22 5.90
CA ARG A 185 -26.65 -19.08 5.81
C ARG A 185 -26.04 -18.76 7.17
N GLN A 186 -24.74 -18.52 7.17
CA GLN A 186 -23.94 -18.07 8.31
C GLN A 186 -23.45 -16.64 8.04
N GLY A 187 -23.56 -15.77 9.04
CA GLY A 187 -23.08 -14.41 8.96
C GLY A 187 -23.82 -13.52 7.95
N THR A 188 -23.28 -12.32 7.79
CA THR A 188 -23.80 -11.26 6.92
C THR A 188 -22.90 -11.02 5.71
N GLU A 189 -21.68 -11.52 5.75
CA GLU A 189 -20.68 -11.39 4.71
C GLU A 189 -21.07 -12.15 3.42
N ALA A 190 -20.56 -11.64 2.31
CA ALA A 190 -20.62 -12.29 1.02
C ALA A 190 -19.21 -12.64 0.52
N TYR A 191 -19.13 -13.62 -0.37
CA TYR A 191 -17.88 -14.20 -0.81
C TYR A 191 -17.82 -14.29 -2.34
N GLY A 192 -16.72 -13.83 -2.91
CA GLY A 192 -16.33 -14.07 -4.29
C GLY A 192 -15.21 -15.10 -4.35
N VAL A 193 -15.51 -16.36 -4.63
CA VAL A 193 -14.51 -17.44 -4.62
C VAL A 193 -13.99 -17.66 -6.03
N CYS A 194 -12.67 -17.62 -6.20
CA CYS A 194 -12.02 -17.76 -7.50
C CYS A 194 -11.04 -18.93 -7.49
N TRP A 195 -11.13 -19.79 -8.50
CA TRP A 195 -10.17 -20.87 -8.72
C TRP A 195 -9.98 -21.15 -10.20
N SER A 196 -8.88 -21.78 -10.55
CA SER A 196 -8.59 -22.17 -11.92
C SER A 196 -7.85 -23.50 -11.93
N ASP A 197 -8.32 -24.42 -12.77
CA ASP A 197 -7.63 -25.68 -13.06
C ASP A 197 -6.54 -25.49 -14.14
N ASP A 198 -6.71 -24.49 -15.01
CA ASP A 198 -5.73 -24.04 -16.00
C ASP A 198 -5.75 -22.49 -16.12
N PRO A 199 -4.79 -21.79 -15.49
CA PRO A 199 -4.77 -20.33 -15.46
C PRO A 199 -4.54 -19.70 -16.85
N THR A 200 -4.23 -20.48 -17.89
CA THR A 200 -4.10 -19.98 -19.26
C THR A 200 -5.43 -19.93 -20.03
N CYS A 201 -6.43 -20.69 -19.60
CA CYS A 201 -7.71 -20.85 -20.30
C CYS A 201 -8.87 -20.09 -19.65
N GLY A 202 -8.80 -19.75 -18.36
CA GLY A 202 -9.84 -19.04 -17.63
C GLY A 202 -9.84 -19.34 -16.13
N PHE A 203 -10.89 -18.92 -15.44
CA PHE A 203 -11.13 -19.21 -14.03
C PHE A 203 -12.62 -19.41 -13.75
N GLU A 204 -12.92 -20.22 -12.75
CA GLU A 204 -14.25 -20.35 -12.17
C GLU A 204 -14.43 -19.30 -11.07
N TYR A 205 -15.61 -18.70 -11.02
CA TYR A 205 -15.97 -17.71 -10.02
C TYR A 205 -17.33 -18.02 -9.42
N LEU A 206 -17.40 -18.04 -8.08
CA LEU A 206 -18.64 -18.22 -7.33
C LEU A 206 -18.92 -16.98 -6.49
N SER A 207 -20.07 -16.33 -6.72
CA SER A 207 -20.63 -15.33 -5.82
C SER A 207 -21.57 -16.03 -4.85
N GLY A 208 -21.33 -15.89 -3.55
CA GLY A 208 -22.00 -16.73 -2.57
C GLY A 208 -22.00 -16.18 -1.16
N VAL A 209 -22.65 -16.95 -0.29
CA VAL A 209 -22.65 -16.77 1.16
C VAL A 209 -22.18 -18.05 1.84
N GLU A 210 -21.65 -17.91 3.05
CA GLU A 210 -21.34 -19.08 3.86
C GLU A 210 -22.63 -19.79 4.29
N VAL A 211 -22.67 -21.12 4.22
CA VAL A 211 -23.78 -21.96 4.68
C VAL A 211 -23.28 -23.10 5.58
N SER A 212 -24.13 -23.53 6.51
CA SER A 212 -23.78 -24.61 7.45
C SER A 212 -23.75 -26.01 6.83
N ASN A 213 -24.53 -26.25 5.77
CA ASN A 213 -24.61 -27.54 5.09
C ASN A 213 -25.07 -27.38 3.63
N ALA A 214 -24.71 -28.32 2.77
CA ALA A 214 -25.10 -28.31 1.36
C ALA A 214 -26.43 -29.04 1.10
N ASP A 215 -26.85 -29.94 2.00
CA ASP A 215 -28.00 -30.83 1.79
C ASP A 215 -29.35 -30.09 1.74
N SER A 216 -29.43 -28.91 2.36
CA SER A 216 -30.63 -28.08 2.39
C SER A 216 -30.68 -27.02 1.29
N LEU A 217 -29.69 -26.99 0.39
CA LEU A 217 -29.64 -26.00 -0.67
C LEU A 217 -30.69 -26.29 -1.75
N PRO A 218 -31.29 -25.24 -2.35
CA PRO A 218 -32.17 -25.40 -3.52
C PRO A 218 -31.46 -26.13 -4.66
N GLU A 219 -32.22 -26.92 -5.43
CA GLU A 219 -31.71 -27.61 -6.61
C GLU A 219 -31.06 -26.62 -7.59
N GLY A 220 -29.86 -26.93 -8.07
CA GLY A 220 -29.07 -26.07 -8.96
C GLY A 220 -28.17 -25.05 -8.26
N THR A 221 -28.19 -24.97 -6.92
CA THR A 221 -27.25 -24.10 -6.17
C THR A 221 -25.84 -24.68 -6.21
N SER A 222 -24.87 -23.91 -6.71
CA SER A 222 -23.46 -24.30 -6.71
C SER A 222 -22.85 -24.09 -5.33
N HIS A 223 -21.86 -24.89 -4.96
CA HIS A 223 -21.14 -24.72 -3.70
C HIS A 223 -19.69 -25.18 -3.78
N VAL A 224 -18.84 -24.59 -2.94
CA VAL A 224 -17.42 -24.90 -2.84
C VAL A 224 -17.01 -24.97 -1.37
N ARG A 225 -16.18 -25.97 -1.03
CA ARG A 225 -15.60 -26.10 0.30
C ARG A 225 -14.17 -25.57 0.29
N LEU A 226 -13.91 -24.55 1.10
CA LEU A 226 -12.59 -23.98 1.31
C LEU A 226 -11.98 -24.64 2.56
N PRO A 227 -10.86 -25.37 2.44
CA PRO A 227 -10.27 -26.05 3.59
C PRO A 227 -9.68 -25.06 4.60
N ALA A 228 -9.58 -25.49 5.86
CA ALA A 228 -8.80 -24.76 6.85
C ALA A 228 -7.32 -24.72 6.42
N GLN A 229 -6.77 -23.51 6.24
CA GLN A 229 -5.40 -23.30 5.81
C GLN A 229 -4.92 -21.89 6.16
N ARG A 230 -3.64 -21.60 5.92
CA ARG A 230 -3.06 -20.29 6.17
C ARG A 230 -3.29 -19.36 4.98
N TYR A 231 -3.57 -18.09 5.25
CA TYR A 231 -3.82 -17.05 4.25
C TYR A 231 -2.95 -15.82 4.49
N ALA A 232 -2.54 -15.17 3.41
CA ALA A 232 -2.21 -13.75 3.39
C ALA A 232 -3.48 -12.99 3.05
N VAL A 233 -3.84 -11.99 3.86
CA VAL A 233 -5.08 -11.26 3.69
C VAL A 233 -4.80 -9.79 3.51
N PHE A 234 -5.30 -9.27 2.39
CA PHE A 234 -5.13 -7.89 1.97
C PHE A 234 -6.45 -7.16 2.11
N THR A 235 -6.43 -5.97 2.69
CA THR A 235 -7.56 -5.06 2.63
C THR A 235 -7.50 -4.32 1.29
N HIS A 236 -8.59 -4.35 0.53
CA HIS A 236 -8.72 -3.59 -0.71
C HIS A 236 -9.01 -2.12 -0.38
N PRO A 237 -8.18 -1.17 -0.84
CA PRO A 237 -8.45 0.24 -0.64
C PRO A 237 -9.44 0.76 -1.69
N GLY A 238 -10.51 1.43 -1.21
CA GLY A 238 -11.41 2.21 -2.06
C GLY A 238 -12.56 1.40 -2.67
N HIS A 239 -12.93 1.78 -3.90
CA HIS A 239 -14.13 1.29 -4.58
C HIS A 239 -13.86 -0.06 -5.28
N VAL A 240 -14.81 -0.99 -5.18
CA VAL A 240 -14.76 -2.40 -5.64
C VAL A 240 -14.31 -2.60 -7.10
N SER A 241 -14.56 -1.62 -7.97
CA SER A 241 -14.08 -1.65 -9.37
C SER A 241 -12.54 -1.71 -9.48
N GLY A 242 -11.82 -1.34 -8.42
CA GLY A 242 -10.36 -1.45 -8.32
C GLY A 242 -9.86 -2.83 -7.87
N LEU A 243 -10.74 -3.80 -7.56
CA LEU A 243 -10.33 -5.12 -7.06
C LEU A 243 -9.36 -5.83 -8.02
N ALA A 244 -9.63 -5.77 -9.33
CA ALA A 244 -8.76 -6.38 -10.33
C ALA A 244 -7.32 -5.82 -10.28
N GLN A 245 -7.16 -4.54 -9.94
CA GLN A 245 -5.86 -3.89 -9.81
C GLN A 245 -5.16 -4.33 -8.52
N THR A 246 -5.91 -4.47 -7.43
CA THR A 246 -5.37 -4.98 -6.16
C THR A 246 -4.92 -6.43 -6.29
N LEU A 247 -5.70 -7.27 -6.98
CA LEU A 247 -5.30 -8.63 -7.33
C LEU A 247 -4.03 -8.64 -8.20
N ASP A 248 -3.93 -7.78 -9.21
CA ASP A 248 -2.71 -7.65 -10.00
C ASP A 248 -1.50 -7.25 -9.15
N ALA A 249 -1.67 -6.31 -8.21
CA ALA A 249 -0.62 -5.93 -7.28
C ALA A 249 -0.17 -7.11 -6.40
N ILE A 250 -1.11 -7.91 -5.90
CA ILE A 250 -0.84 -9.07 -5.07
C ILE A 250 -0.08 -10.14 -5.89
N TRP A 251 -0.62 -10.54 -7.04
CA TRP A 251 -0.12 -11.68 -7.81
C TRP A 251 1.14 -11.35 -8.62
N LYS A 252 1.26 -10.13 -9.16
CA LYS A 252 2.38 -9.74 -10.05
C LYS A 252 3.52 -9.05 -9.30
N LYS A 253 3.26 -8.44 -8.14
CA LYS A 253 4.26 -7.67 -7.40
C LYS A 253 4.53 -8.22 -6.01
N TRP A 254 3.53 -8.32 -5.13
CA TRP A 254 3.78 -8.75 -3.76
C TRP A 254 4.24 -10.20 -3.68
N LEU A 255 3.47 -11.15 -4.23
CA LEU A 255 3.73 -12.58 -4.07
C LEU A 255 5.11 -12.99 -4.63
N PRO A 256 5.53 -12.58 -5.85
CA PRO A 256 6.85 -12.92 -6.39
C PRO A 256 8.03 -12.32 -5.62
N ASN A 257 7.81 -11.20 -4.91
CA ASN A 257 8.83 -10.53 -4.09
C ASN A 257 8.72 -10.88 -2.59
N SER A 258 7.76 -11.75 -2.21
CA SER A 258 7.57 -12.21 -0.85
C SER A 258 8.37 -13.49 -0.58
N SER A 259 8.49 -13.87 0.70
CA SER A 259 9.00 -15.20 1.10
C SER A 259 7.93 -16.30 1.04
N HIS A 260 6.75 -16.04 0.47
CA HIS A 260 5.61 -16.94 0.50
C HIS A 260 5.30 -17.52 -0.89
N GLN A 261 4.65 -18.68 -0.91
CA GLN A 261 4.12 -19.30 -2.12
C GLN A 261 2.62 -19.52 -1.98
N ALA A 262 1.87 -19.26 -3.04
CA ALA A 262 0.44 -19.55 -3.06
C ALA A 262 0.19 -21.07 -3.07
N ALA A 263 -0.80 -21.51 -2.30
CA ALA A 263 -1.27 -22.88 -2.35
C ALA A 263 -2.09 -23.13 -3.63
N LYS A 264 -2.15 -24.38 -4.08
CA LYS A 264 -3.09 -24.82 -5.12
C LYS A 264 -4.48 -24.98 -4.53
N ALA A 265 -5.08 -23.87 -4.12
CA ALA A 265 -6.40 -23.79 -3.53
C ALA A 265 -7.11 -22.52 -4.02
N PRO A 266 -8.46 -22.47 -3.98
CA PRO A 266 -9.19 -21.26 -4.30
C PRO A 266 -8.78 -20.09 -3.38
N PHE A 267 -8.61 -18.91 -3.96
CA PHE A 267 -8.59 -17.66 -3.18
C PHE A 267 -10.00 -17.08 -3.16
N PHE A 268 -10.26 -16.18 -2.21
CA PHE A 268 -11.59 -15.56 -2.13
C PHE A 268 -11.53 -14.09 -1.73
N GLU A 269 -12.51 -13.36 -2.21
CA GLU A 269 -12.90 -12.03 -1.79
C GLU A 269 -13.93 -12.19 -0.66
N ARG A 270 -13.75 -11.46 0.45
CA ARG A 270 -14.73 -11.36 1.53
C ARG A 270 -15.22 -9.91 1.59
N TYR A 271 -16.50 -9.72 1.31
CA TYR A 271 -17.19 -8.44 1.45
C TYR A 271 -17.71 -8.36 2.89
N THR A 272 -17.11 -7.46 3.67
CA THR A 272 -17.38 -7.32 5.11
C THR A 272 -18.64 -6.48 5.36
N ASP A 273 -19.07 -6.40 6.62
CA ASP A 273 -20.34 -5.75 7.00
C ASP A 273 -20.40 -4.24 6.69
N ASP A 274 -19.25 -3.61 6.46
CA ASP A 274 -19.11 -2.21 6.07
C ASP A 274 -19.09 -2.02 4.54
N PHE A 275 -19.14 -3.09 3.75
CA PHE A 275 -19.32 -3.00 2.30
C PHE A 275 -20.74 -2.55 1.94
N VAL A 276 -20.85 -1.57 1.05
CA VAL A 276 -22.10 -0.99 0.58
C VAL A 276 -22.29 -1.36 -0.90
N PRO A 277 -23.10 -2.39 -1.21
CA PRO A 277 -23.27 -2.88 -2.58
C PRO A 277 -23.76 -1.82 -3.57
N GLU A 278 -24.60 -0.88 -3.12
CA GLU A 278 -25.19 0.16 -3.97
C GLU A 278 -24.16 1.16 -4.48
N THR A 279 -23.14 1.45 -3.67
CA THR A 279 -22.08 2.41 -4.02
C THR A 279 -20.80 1.72 -4.44
N GLY A 280 -20.64 0.41 -4.16
CA GLY A 280 -19.41 -0.32 -4.39
C GLY A 280 -18.26 0.09 -3.48
N GLU A 281 -18.54 0.83 -2.40
CA GLU A 281 -17.56 1.30 -1.43
C GLU A 281 -17.60 0.43 -0.15
N GLY A 282 -16.53 0.50 0.65
CA GLY A 282 -16.44 -0.19 1.94
C GLY A 282 -15.54 -1.42 1.91
N GLY A 283 -15.62 -2.23 2.97
CA GLY A 283 -14.62 -3.26 3.25
C GLY A 283 -14.69 -4.47 2.32
N VAL A 284 -13.61 -4.65 1.55
CA VAL A 284 -13.36 -5.89 0.83
C VAL A 284 -11.98 -6.41 1.21
N GLU A 285 -11.91 -7.69 1.50
CA GLU A 285 -10.67 -8.39 1.81
C GLU A 285 -10.37 -9.45 0.78
N ILE A 286 -9.10 -9.59 0.40
CA ILE A 286 -8.63 -10.60 -0.53
C ILE A 286 -7.79 -11.61 0.24
N TRP A 287 -8.26 -12.85 0.29
CA TRP A 287 -7.67 -13.94 1.04
C TRP A 287 -6.91 -14.90 0.12
N ILE A 288 -5.59 -14.78 0.11
CA ILE A 288 -4.69 -15.58 -0.73
C ILE A 288 -4.19 -16.79 0.06
N PRO A 289 -4.51 -18.03 -0.36
CA PRO A 289 -4.10 -19.22 0.37
C PRO A 289 -2.59 -19.44 0.19
N LEU A 290 -1.90 -19.74 1.29
CA LEU A 290 -0.45 -19.93 1.32
C LEU A 290 -0.10 -21.40 1.53
N GLN A 291 1.00 -21.85 0.93
CA GLN A 291 1.61 -23.13 1.29
C GLN A 291 2.09 -23.09 2.74
N ALA A 292 1.99 -24.24 3.41
CA ALA A 292 2.41 -24.44 4.79
C ALA A 292 3.93 -24.28 4.96
#